data_AF-A0A3A4VGP9-F1
#
_entry.id   AF-A0A3A4VGP9-F1
#
_cell.length_a   1.000
_cell.length_b   1.000
_cell.length_c   1.000
_cell.angle_alpha   90.00
_cell.angle_beta   90.00
_cell.angle_gamma   90.00
#
_symmetry.space_group_name_H-M   'P 1'
#
loop_
_entity.id
_entity.type
_entity.pdbx_description
1 polymer ?
#
loop_
_entity_poly.entity_id
_entity_poly.type
_entity_poly.pdbx_seq_one_letter_code
_entity_poly.pdbx_strand_id
1 'polypeptide(L)'
;MDEKTIGAAASKSKLPLLVGILVLSLIVVGVYISSSQKEASPEAKVAASSELKRLLEAAAEDDVITNVKDIGTSSFEILVGPDWYLLTYEQKTKTLSAISTLHRTATGNFLLKARDYTSGRVVGEVNALGNIKIY
;
A
#
# COMPACT_ATOMS: atom_id res chain seq x y z
N MET A 1 39.61 -26.34 22.75
CA MET A 1 39.02 -25.02 23.06
C MET A 1 38.44 -24.53 21.76
N ASP A 2 37.15 -24.82 21.57
CA ASP A 2 36.44 -24.60 20.31
C ASP A 2 35.97 -23.15 20.23
N GLU A 3 36.57 -22.38 19.32
CA GLU A 3 36.05 -21.07 18.92
C GLU A 3 34.77 -21.27 18.12
N LYS A 4 33.64 -21.20 18.84
CA LYS A 4 32.30 -21.14 18.29
C LYS A 4 32.19 -19.88 17.42
N THR A 5 32.31 -20.07 16.11
CA THR A 5 32.02 -19.08 15.09
C THR A 5 30.61 -18.53 15.32
N ILE A 6 30.53 -17.32 15.85
CA ILE A 6 29.29 -16.59 16.00
C ILE A 6 28.93 -16.19 14.58
N GLY A 7 28.07 -16.99 13.94
CA GLY A 7 27.43 -16.64 12.69
C GLY A 7 26.69 -15.34 12.90
N ALA A 8 27.31 -14.23 12.51
CA ALA A 8 26.63 -12.99 12.23
C ALA A 8 25.63 -13.32 11.12
N ALA A 9 24.39 -13.62 11.51
CA ALA A 9 23.28 -13.64 10.59
C ALA A 9 23.31 -12.28 9.89
N ALA A 10 23.72 -12.30 8.63
CA ALA A 10 23.74 -11.13 7.78
C ALA A 10 22.35 -10.53 7.87
N SER A 11 22.25 -9.42 8.62
CA SER A 11 21.07 -8.56 8.60
C SER A 11 20.97 -8.10 7.17
N LYS A 12 20.18 -8.83 6.37
CA LYS A 12 19.79 -8.42 5.03
C LYS A 12 19.11 -7.09 5.26
N SER A 13 19.84 -6.01 4.99
CA SER A 13 19.31 -4.66 4.94
C SER A 13 18.33 -4.60 3.77
N LYS A 14 17.16 -5.22 3.95
CA LYS A 14 15.96 -4.97 3.17
C LYS A 14 15.43 -3.62 3.65
N LEU A 15 16.14 -2.55 3.31
CA LEU A 15 15.47 -1.25 3.24
C LEU A 15 14.33 -1.47 2.24
N PRO A 16 13.05 -1.36 2.66
CA PRO A 16 11.97 -1.99 1.93
C PRO A 16 11.83 -1.32 0.56
N LEU A 17 11.82 -2.16 -0.47
CA LEU A 17 11.65 -1.82 -1.87
C LEU A 17 10.43 -0.90 -2.11
N LEU A 18 9.47 -0.94 -1.19
CA LEU A 18 8.35 0.00 -1.03
C LEU A 18 8.79 1.46 -1.15
N VAL A 19 9.92 1.91 -0.58
CA VAL A 19 10.36 3.31 -0.66
C VAL A 19 10.80 3.68 -2.09
N GLY A 20 11.42 2.75 -2.82
CA GLY A 20 11.85 2.96 -4.21
C GLY A 20 10.67 3.01 -5.19
N ILE A 21 9.63 2.21 -4.96
CA ILE A 21 8.41 2.20 -5.79
C ILE A 21 7.53 3.42 -5.51
N LEU A 22 7.51 3.93 -4.27
CA LEU A 22 6.66 5.04 -3.86
C LEU A 22 7.04 6.41 -4.46
N VAL A 23 8.32 6.60 -4.81
CA VAL A 23 8.81 7.88 -5.35
C VAL A 23 8.45 8.04 -6.84
N LEU A 24 8.38 6.94 -7.60
CA LEU A 24 8.07 6.97 -9.04
C LEU A 24 6.57 7.14 -9.32
N SER A 25 5.71 6.58 -8.48
CA SER A 25 4.24 6.61 -8.66
C SER A 25 3.61 7.98 -8.40
N LEU A 26 4.22 8.82 -7.54
CA LEU A 26 3.75 10.18 -7.26
C LEU A 26 4.01 11.17 -8.42
N ILE A 27 5.08 10.98 -9.18
CA ILE A 27 5.48 11.93 -10.25
C ILE A 27 4.60 11.75 -11.50
N VAL A 28 4.25 10.51 -11.86
CA VAL A 28 3.44 10.25 -13.06
C VAL A 28 1.96 10.58 -12.83
N VAL A 29 1.44 10.39 -11.61
CA VAL A 29 0.03 10.66 -11.29
C VAL A 29 -0.20 12.13 -10.90
N GLY A 30 0.77 12.78 -10.24
CA GLY A 30 0.65 14.17 -9.77
C GLY A 30 0.53 15.21 -10.89
N VAL A 31 1.05 14.91 -12.09
CA VAL A 31 0.95 15.84 -13.24
C VAL A 31 -0.42 15.77 -13.93
N TYR A 32 -1.20 14.69 -13.76
CA TYR A 32 -2.47 14.51 -14.46
C TYR A 32 -3.72 14.94 -13.67
N ILE A 33 -3.65 15.03 -12.33
CA ILE A 33 -4.82 15.26 -11.45
C ILE A 33 -5.02 16.74 -11.05
N SER A 34 -4.10 17.64 -11.41
CA SER A 34 -4.15 19.06 -10.98
C SER A 34 -5.21 19.94 -11.65
N SER A 35 -6.08 19.43 -12.52
CA SER A 35 -7.12 20.28 -13.12
C SER A 35 -8.44 19.54 -13.35
N SER A 36 -9.35 19.76 -12.38
CA SER A 36 -10.80 19.60 -12.50
C SER A 36 -11.36 18.18 -12.39
N GLN A 37 -12.57 18.12 -11.82
CA GLN A 37 -13.50 17.00 -11.75
C GLN A 37 -13.73 16.33 -13.13
N LYS A 38 -12.76 15.56 -13.60
CA LYS A 38 -12.89 14.68 -14.75
C LYS A 38 -12.66 13.27 -14.23
N GLU A 39 -13.61 12.38 -14.52
CA GLU A 39 -13.36 10.95 -14.38
C GLU A 39 -12.03 10.62 -15.05
N ALA A 40 -11.19 9.82 -14.39
CA ALA A 40 -9.93 9.37 -14.96
C ALA A 40 -10.19 8.76 -16.34
N SER A 41 -9.32 9.05 -17.31
CA SER A 41 -9.45 8.48 -18.66
C SER A 41 -9.43 6.95 -18.59
N PRO A 42 -10.03 6.24 -19.57
CA PRO A 42 -9.97 4.78 -19.61
C PRO A 42 -8.53 4.24 -19.50
N GLU A 43 -7.57 4.91 -20.14
CA GLU A 43 -6.15 4.57 -20.09
C GLU A 43 -5.58 4.76 -18.69
N ALA A 44 -5.92 5.87 -18.01
CA ALA A 44 -5.51 6.13 -16.64
C ALA A 44 -6.10 5.10 -15.65
N LYS A 45 -7.36 4.69 -15.85
CA LYS A 45 -8.01 3.63 -15.05
C LYS A 45 -7.29 2.28 -15.21
N VAL A 46 -6.94 1.92 -16.44
CA VAL A 46 -6.20 0.67 -16.74
C VAL A 46 -4.77 0.71 -16.17
N ALA A 47 -4.08 1.85 -16.32
CA ALA A 47 -2.74 2.03 -15.78
C ALA A 47 -2.73 1.96 -14.24
N ALA A 48 -3.68 2.64 -13.58
CA ALA A 48 -3.82 2.62 -12.14
C ALA A 48 -4.16 1.23 -11.60
N SER A 49 -5.03 0.48 -12.30
CA SER A 49 -5.36 -0.90 -11.94
C SER A 49 -4.14 -1.83 -12.03
N SER A 50 -3.34 -1.67 -13.10
CA SER A 50 -2.12 -2.44 -13.31
C SER A 50 -1.06 -2.14 -12.24
N GLU A 51 -0.87 -0.86 -11.92
CA GLU A 51 0.10 -0.45 -10.89
C GLU A 51 -0.37 -0.82 -9.48
N LEU A 52 -1.68 -0.75 -9.19
CA LEU A 52 -2.25 -1.23 -7.93
C LEU A 52 -1.94 -2.70 -7.74
N LYS A 53 -2.17 -3.52 -8.77
CA LYS A 53 -1.85 -4.95 -8.75
C LYS A 53 -0.36 -5.19 -8.46
N ARG A 54 0.53 -4.50 -9.17
CA ARG A 54 1.99 -4.61 -8.98
C ARG A 54 2.42 -4.23 -7.56
N LEU A 55 1.84 -3.17 -7.01
CA LEU A 55 2.11 -2.72 -5.64
C LEU A 55 1.66 -3.77 -4.62
N LEU A 56 0.47 -4.33 -4.78
CA LEU A 56 -0.08 -5.34 -3.88
C LEU A 56 0.72 -6.66 -3.95
N GLU A 57 1.16 -7.06 -5.14
CA GLU A 57 2.05 -8.22 -5.33
C GLU A 57 3.38 -8.01 -4.61
N ALA A 58 4.04 -6.86 -4.80
CA ALA A 58 5.28 -6.54 -4.09
C ALA A 58 5.09 -6.48 -2.55
N ALA A 59 3.97 -5.93 -2.09
CA ALA A 59 3.65 -5.88 -0.67
C ALA A 59 3.34 -7.27 -0.07
N ALA A 60 2.84 -8.20 -0.88
CA ALA A 60 2.64 -9.59 -0.49
C ALA A 60 3.96 -10.36 -0.41
N GLU A 61 4.90 -10.12 -1.32
CA GLU A 61 6.24 -10.71 -1.26
C GLU A 61 7.03 -10.30 -0.01
N ASP A 62 6.75 -9.11 0.53
CA ASP A 62 7.33 -8.59 1.77
C ASP A 62 6.45 -8.85 3.02
N ASP A 63 5.43 -9.73 2.94
CA ASP A 63 4.52 -10.08 4.05
C ASP A 63 3.81 -8.87 4.72
N VAL A 64 3.75 -7.73 4.02
CA VAL A 64 3.10 -6.49 4.49
C VAL A 64 1.60 -6.57 4.25
N ILE A 65 1.18 -7.00 3.06
CA ILE A 65 -0.23 -7.16 2.67
C ILE A 65 -0.45 -8.61 2.25
N THR A 66 -1.25 -9.35 3.00
CA THR A 66 -1.44 -10.79 2.79
C THR A 66 -2.63 -11.10 1.89
N ASN A 67 -3.62 -10.20 1.83
CA ASN A 67 -4.80 -10.41 1.01
C ASN A 67 -5.51 -9.10 0.70
N VAL A 68 -6.37 -9.13 -0.31
CA VAL A 68 -7.24 -8.04 -0.72
C VAL A 68 -8.68 -8.53 -0.73
N LYS A 69 -9.56 -7.79 -0.06
CA LYS A 69 -11.00 -7.99 -0.07
C LYS A 69 -11.66 -6.79 -0.73
N ASP A 70 -12.09 -6.99 -1.96
CA ASP A 70 -13.00 -6.05 -2.60
C ASP A 70 -14.42 -6.32 -2.08
N ILE A 71 -14.96 -5.42 -1.26
CA ILE A 71 -16.32 -5.54 -0.68
C ILE A 71 -17.33 -4.84 -1.61
N GLY A 72 -17.02 -4.76 -2.90
CA GLY A 72 -17.80 -4.05 -3.91
C GLY A 72 -17.42 -2.57 -4.01
N THR A 73 -18.15 -1.84 -4.85
CA THR A 73 -17.83 -0.46 -5.29
C THR A 73 -17.71 0.58 -4.18
N SER A 74 -18.11 0.26 -2.94
CA SER A 74 -18.18 1.21 -1.82
C SER A 74 -16.98 1.17 -0.89
N SER A 75 -16.21 0.09 -0.81
CA SER A 75 -15.02 0.06 0.04
C SER A 75 -14.02 -1.01 -0.36
N PHE A 76 -12.76 -0.62 -0.38
CA PHE A 76 -11.62 -1.50 -0.60
C PHE A 76 -11.00 -1.89 0.74
N GLU A 77 -10.76 -3.19 0.96
CA GLU A 77 -10.14 -3.68 2.18
C GLU A 77 -8.88 -4.47 1.87
N ILE A 78 -7.80 -4.19 2.60
CA ILE A 78 -6.56 -4.97 2.58
C ILE A 78 -6.38 -5.67 3.92
N LEU A 79 -5.89 -6.90 3.88
CA LEU A 79 -5.43 -7.61 5.07
C LEU A 79 -3.91 -7.45 5.14
N VAL A 80 -3.44 -7.00 6.30
CA VAL A 80 -2.01 -6.77 6.54
C VAL A 80 -1.41 -7.89 7.38
N GLY A 81 -0.16 -8.22 7.07
CA GLY A 81 0.61 -9.24 7.77
C GLY A 81 1.47 -8.68 8.91
N PRO A 82 2.34 -9.51 9.50
CA PRO A 82 3.20 -9.10 10.63
C PRO A 82 4.19 -7.98 10.26
N ASP A 83 4.68 -7.96 9.03
CA ASP A 83 5.69 -6.98 8.59
C ASP A 83 5.12 -5.56 8.47
N TRP A 84 3.79 -5.42 8.43
CA TRP A 84 3.12 -4.14 8.62
C TRP A 84 3.53 -3.44 9.91
N TYR A 85 3.72 -4.19 11.01
CA TYR A 85 4.07 -3.62 12.30
C TYR A 85 5.53 -3.20 12.40
N LEU A 86 6.36 -3.68 11.47
CA LEU A 86 7.75 -3.26 11.32
C LEU A 86 7.88 -1.94 10.56
N LEU A 87 6.84 -1.53 9.83
CA LEU A 87 6.81 -0.25 9.13
C LEU A 87 6.69 0.93 10.08
N THR A 88 7.41 2.01 9.77
CA THR A 88 7.23 3.31 10.42
C THR A 88 5.85 3.89 10.12
N TYR A 89 5.40 4.84 10.94
CA TYR A 89 4.16 5.59 10.68
C TYR A 89 4.15 6.22 9.29
N GLU A 90 5.28 6.78 8.86
CA GLU A 90 5.43 7.39 7.54
C GLU A 90 5.27 6.36 6.42
N GLN A 91 5.89 5.18 6.56
CA GLN A 91 5.78 4.09 5.59
C GLN A 91 4.35 3.55 5.48
N LYS A 92 3.65 3.38 6.61
CA LYS A 92 2.23 2.99 6.64
C LYS A 92 1.36 4.02 5.92
N THR A 93 1.53 5.30 6.25
CA THR A 93 0.78 6.41 5.64
C THR A 93 1.01 6.47 4.13
N LYS A 94 2.27 6.36 3.69
CA LYS A 94 2.65 6.31 2.28
C LYS A 94 2.02 5.14 1.53
N THR A 95 2.03 3.96 2.14
CA THR A 95 1.44 2.74 1.57
C THR A 95 -0.06 2.90 1.38
N LEU A 96 -0.79 3.34 2.42
CA LEU A 96 -2.24 3.57 2.34
C LEU A 96 -2.59 4.68 1.34
N SER A 97 -1.81 5.76 1.30
CA SER A 97 -1.99 6.84 0.33
C SER A 97 -1.85 6.35 -1.11
N ALA A 98 -0.80 5.58 -1.41
CA ALA A 98 -0.57 5.02 -2.74
C ALA A 98 -1.70 4.08 -3.17
N ILE A 99 -2.09 3.13 -2.30
CA ILE A 99 -3.17 2.18 -2.56
C ILE A 99 -4.49 2.92 -2.80
N SER A 100 -4.86 3.84 -1.90
CA SER A 100 -6.11 4.60 -2.02
C SER A 100 -6.15 5.47 -3.29
N THR A 101 -5.01 6.06 -3.69
CA THR A 101 -4.91 6.88 -4.90
C THR A 101 -5.07 6.05 -6.17
N LEU A 102 -4.38 4.90 -6.25
CA LEU A 102 -4.48 4.00 -7.40
C LEU A 102 -5.89 3.40 -7.49
N HIS A 103 -6.45 2.97 -6.36
CA HIS A 103 -7.81 2.45 -6.30
C HIS A 103 -8.84 3.51 -6.72
N ARG A 104 -8.72 4.74 -6.24
CA ARG A 104 -9.57 5.87 -6.65
C ARG A 104 -9.44 6.14 -8.14
N THR A 105 -8.23 6.13 -8.67
CA THR A 105 -8.00 6.38 -10.09
C THR A 105 -8.64 5.27 -10.94
N ALA A 106 -8.59 4.02 -10.48
CA ALA A 106 -9.18 2.88 -11.17
C ALA A 106 -10.73 2.85 -11.08
N THR A 107 -11.30 3.16 -9.91
CA THR A 107 -12.72 2.86 -9.60
C THR A 107 -13.57 4.08 -9.30
N GLY A 108 -12.95 5.24 -9.02
CA GLY A 108 -13.62 6.43 -8.51
C GLY A 108 -13.78 6.46 -6.99
N ASN A 109 -13.39 5.41 -6.24
CA ASN A 109 -13.61 5.32 -4.80
C ASN A 109 -12.33 5.46 -3.95
N PHE A 110 -12.45 6.20 -2.86
CA PHE A 110 -11.39 6.52 -1.90
C PHE A 110 -11.33 5.64 -0.65
N LEU A 111 -12.41 4.93 -0.32
CA LEU A 111 -12.51 4.27 0.97
C LEU A 111 -11.62 3.02 1.01
N LEU A 112 -10.58 3.09 1.85
CA LEU A 112 -9.66 1.99 2.11
C LEU A 112 -9.63 1.66 3.60
N LYS A 113 -9.70 0.37 3.93
CA LYS A 113 -9.43 -0.15 5.28
C LYS A 113 -8.31 -1.17 5.25
N ALA A 114 -7.35 -1.02 6.15
CA ALA A 114 -6.33 -2.02 6.43
C ALA A 114 -6.70 -2.75 7.73
N ARG A 115 -6.82 -4.07 7.66
CA ARG A 115 -7.09 -4.92 8.83
C ARG A 115 -5.96 -5.88 9.09
N ASP A 116 -5.63 -6.07 10.35
CA ASP A 116 -4.75 -7.14 10.78
C ASP A 116 -5.35 -8.50 10.38
N TYR A 117 -4.58 -9.31 9.64
CA TYR A 117 -5.06 -10.60 9.13
C TYR A 117 -5.48 -11.58 10.25
N THR A 118 -4.83 -11.51 11.41
CA THR A 118 -5.04 -12.46 12.51
C THR A 118 -6.23 -12.09 13.39
N SER A 119 -6.33 -10.82 13.75
CA SER A 119 -7.32 -10.30 14.70
C SER A 119 -8.53 -9.64 14.04
N GLY A 120 -8.47 -9.34 12.74
CA GLY A 120 -9.50 -8.61 12.00
C GLY A 120 -9.67 -7.14 12.43
N ARG A 121 -8.81 -6.64 13.33
CA ARG A 121 -8.86 -5.25 13.82
C ARG A 121 -8.44 -4.30 12.71
N VAL A 122 -9.11 -3.14 12.64
CA VAL A 122 -8.67 -2.04 11.76
C VAL A 122 -7.39 -1.46 12.34
N VAL A 123 -6.34 -1.42 11.53
CA VAL A 123 -5.01 -0.89 11.87
C VAL A 123 -4.62 0.31 11.02
N GLY A 124 -5.39 0.58 9.97
CA GLY A 124 -5.33 1.85 9.25
C GLY A 124 -6.56 2.04 8.37
N GLU A 125 -6.89 3.29 8.06
CA GLU A 125 -7.95 3.62 7.10
C GLU A 125 -7.67 4.92 6.35
N VAL A 126 -8.25 5.01 5.14
CA VAL A 126 -8.34 6.23 4.35
C VAL A 126 -9.82 6.53 4.11
N ASN A 127 -10.27 7.70 4.54
CA ASN A 127 -11.66 8.09 4.38
C ASN A 127 -11.93 8.75 3.01
N ALA A 128 -13.19 9.11 2.74
CA ALA A 128 -13.62 9.69 1.46
C ALA A 128 -12.96 11.04 1.14
N LEU A 129 -12.37 11.72 2.14
CA LEU A 129 -11.64 12.98 1.97
C LEU A 129 -10.14 12.75 1.74
N GLY A 130 -9.68 11.49 1.74
CA GLY A 130 -8.26 11.15 1.66
C GLY A 130 -7.51 11.27 2.99
N ASN A 131 -8.22 11.50 4.11
CA ASN A 131 -7.58 11.58 5.42
C ASN A 131 -7.18 10.17 5.87
N ILE A 132 -5.94 10.04 6.34
CA ILE A 132 -5.34 8.78 6.75
C ILE A 132 -5.30 8.72 8.28
N LYS A 133 -5.71 7.57 8.83
CA LYS A 133 -5.58 7.26 10.26
C LYS A 133 -4.89 5.91 10.42
N ILE A 134 -3.88 5.85 11.29
CA ILE A 134 -3.20 4.62 11.73
C ILE A 134 -3.58 4.38 13.19
N TYR A 135 -3.81 3.13 13.55
CA TYR A 135 -4.21 2.72 14.91
C TYR A 135 -3.11 1.92 15.61
#